data_AF-A0A067GDF6-F1
#
_entry.id   AF-A0A067GDF6-F1
#
_cell.length_a   1.000
_cell.length_b   1.000
_cell.length_c   1.000
_cell.angle_alpha   90.00
_cell.angle_beta   90.00
_cell.angle_gamma   90.00
#
_symmetry.space_group_name_H-M   'P 1'
#
loop_
_entity.id
_entity.type
_entity.pdbx_description
1 polymer ?
#
loop_
_entity_poly.entity_id
_entity_poly.type
_entity_poly.pdbx_seq_one_letter_code
_entity_poly.pdbx_strand_id
1 'polypeptide(L)'
;MIFISWCDVFRPNAVNIFMFRLPHLWQNLVRMGFLGEALVTAGAGLLSSFSPNYITLITLRCLVGVGLGSGHVFLSWFLEFVPPSNRGMWMVIFSSFWTIGSVSEAIGAWIIMPRLDWRWLLGLSSIPSFILLAFLGFQPESPRYLCLKGRTAEAHRALEKIAQVNKTKLPNGKLVARRSTLPTGERAPPELVHLLSSNGGNKTTEGKSGLSLFLMLFSSKLARTTILLWLLLFGNSFAYYAVVLLISELSSLDTRCRSPLMFSHHPQDANLYIDEFITSLAEIPGLLLAAILVDTAGRKLSITIMFTLSCLFLLPLVTYQSNILTTGLLFGARMCVMGAFTVSLIYAAEIYPTSVRSTGAGAANAMGRIGGMVCPLVAVALVANCHQMTAVVLLVVVIVTSILSVMLIPFETKGQELSDTVDFTSD
;
A
#
# COMPACT_ATOMS: atom_id res chain seq x y z
N MET A 1 7.66 29.47 12.47
CA MET A 1 6.80 29.70 13.65
C MET A 1 6.24 28.34 14.04
N ILE A 2 6.49 27.94 15.28
CA ILE A 2 6.39 26.57 15.81
C ILE A 2 4.93 26.25 16.10
N PHE A 3 4.44 25.06 15.71
CA PHE A 3 3.30 24.43 16.39
C PHE A 3 3.65 23.02 16.81
N ILE A 4 3.75 22.90 18.13
CA ILE A 4 3.91 21.72 18.94
C ILE A 4 2.52 21.09 19.07
N SER A 5 2.42 19.79 18.79
CA SER A 5 1.48 18.92 19.49
C SER A 5 2.00 17.50 19.42
N TRP A 6 3.04 17.19 20.19
CA TRP A 6 3.31 15.85 20.70
C TRP A 6 4.13 15.97 22.01
N CYS A 7 3.41 15.78 23.13
CA CYS A 7 3.85 15.61 24.52
C CYS A 7 4.40 16.84 25.28
N ASP A 8 3.57 17.32 26.20
CA ASP A 8 3.83 18.35 27.20
C ASP A 8 4.80 17.93 28.32
N VAL A 9 5.71 18.87 28.60
CA VAL A 9 6.21 19.34 29.91
C VAL A 9 7.14 18.45 30.77
N PHE A 10 8.22 19.11 31.19
CA PHE A 10 9.43 18.70 31.92
C PHE A 10 9.26 18.25 33.39
N ARG A 11 10.19 17.37 33.84
CA ARG A 11 11.04 17.58 35.07
C ARG A 11 12.25 16.61 35.12
N PRO A 12 13.35 16.95 35.85
CA PRO A 12 14.61 16.17 35.87
C PRO A 12 14.79 15.32 37.14
N ASN A 13 15.48 14.18 37.04
CA ASN A 13 16.63 13.79 37.89
C ASN A 13 17.28 12.47 37.39
N ALA A 14 18.54 12.28 37.82
CA ALA A 14 19.60 11.46 37.24
C ALA A 14 19.55 9.95 37.52
N VAL A 15 20.32 9.15 36.74
CA VAL A 15 21.49 8.34 37.17
C VAL A 15 21.82 7.28 36.09
N ASN A 16 23.13 7.17 35.78
CA ASN A 16 23.78 6.19 34.89
C ASN A 16 23.60 4.73 35.36
N ILE A 17 23.72 3.74 34.46
CA ILE A 17 24.59 2.55 34.62
C ILE A 17 24.65 1.73 33.31
N PHE A 18 25.89 1.34 32.96
CA PHE A 18 26.30 0.39 31.92
C PHE A 18 25.62 -0.99 32.06
N MET A 19 25.23 -1.61 30.94
CA MET A 19 25.25 -3.08 30.84
C MET A 19 25.39 -3.53 29.38
N PHE A 20 26.56 -4.08 29.06
CA PHE A 20 26.80 -4.91 27.88
C PHE A 20 26.59 -6.38 28.28
N ARG A 21 25.68 -7.10 27.61
CA ARG A 21 25.86 -8.49 27.15
C ARG A 21 24.60 -9.00 26.42
N LEU A 22 24.84 -9.39 25.16
CA LEU A 22 24.09 -10.23 24.21
C LEU A 22 22.95 -11.13 24.77
N PRO A 23 21.85 -11.34 24.01
CA PRO A 23 21.91 -11.95 22.67
C PRO A 23 21.31 -11.08 21.55
N HIS A 24 22.14 -10.86 20.52
CA HIS A 24 21.86 -10.15 19.28
C HIS A 24 20.93 -10.90 18.30
N LEU A 25 20.27 -11.99 18.74
CA LEU A 25 19.53 -12.88 17.84
C LEU A 25 18.00 -12.82 17.98
N TRP A 26 17.46 -12.05 18.93
CA TRP A 26 16.00 -11.99 19.20
C TRP A 26 15.49 -10.59 19.52
N GLN A 27 16.09 -9.54 18.93
CA GLN A 27 15.57 -8.19 19.00
C GLN A 27 14.96 -7.77 17.67
N ASN A 28 13.65 -7.47 17.72
CA ASN A 28 12.85 -6.64 16.81
C ASN A 28 11.92 -7.41 15.87
N LEU A 29 10.68 -7.63 16.31
CA LEU A 29 9.60 -8.23 15.50
C LEU A 29 9.37 -7.51 14.16
N VAL A 30 9.56 -6.18 14.14
CA VAL A 30 9.38 -5.34 12.95
C VAL A 30 10.53 -5.53 11.97
N ARG A 31 11.78 -5.48 12.45
CA ARG A 31 12.97 -5.74 11.63
C ARG A 31 13.06 -7.18 11.15
N MET A 32 12.69 -8.15 11.99
CA MET A 32 12.57 -9.55 11.62
C MET A 32 11.43 -9.78 10.62
N GLY A 33 10.35 -9.00 10.71
CA GLY A 33 9.29 -8.97 9.71
C GLY A 33 9.81 -8.51 8.34
N PHE A 34 10.50 -7.37 8.28
CA PHE A 34 11.09 -6.86 7.03
C PHE A 34 12.17 -7.79 6.46
N LEU A 35 13.03 -8.34 7.32
CA LEU A 35 14.04 -9.29 6.91
C LEU A 35 13.40 -10.58 6.38
N GLY A 36 12.38 -11.10 7.08
CA GLY A 36 11.63 -12.28 6.67
C GLY A 36 10.93 -12.06 5.32
N GLU A 37 10.26 -10.93 5.16
CA GLU A 37 9.63 -10.51 3.90
C GLU A 37 10.63 -10.47 2.74
N ALA A 38 11.74 -9.74 2.90
CA ALA A 38 12.73 -9.57 1.86
C ALA A 38 13.42 -10.89 1.50
N LEU A 39 13.69 -11.74 2.51
CA LEU A 39 14.29 -13.06 2.30
C LEU A 39 13.34 -13.99 1.54
N VAL A 40 12.07 -14.04 1.94
CA VAL A 40 11.05 -14.87 1.27
C VAL A 40 10.85 -14.39 -0.17
N THR A 41 10.73 -13.08 -0.39
CA THR A 41 10.53 -12.50 -1.72
C THR A 41 11.73 -12.73 -2.64
N ALA A 42 12.95 -12.40 -2.19
CA ALA A 42 14.16 -12.56 -2.99
C ALA A 42 14.49 -14.04 -3.25
N GLY A 43 14.38 -14.88 -2.22
CA GLY A 43 14.66 -16.31 -2.30
C GLY A 43 13.67 -17.03 -3.20
N ALA A 44 12.35 -16.86 -2.96
CA ALA A 44 11.34 -17.52 -3.78
C ALA A 44 11.29 -16.95 -5.21
N GLY A 45 11.55 -15.64 -5.38
CA GLY A 45 11.68 -14.99 -6.68
C GLY A 45 12.79 -15.61 -7.53
N LEU A 46 13.99 -15.72 -6.98
CA LEU A 46 15.13 -16.33 -7.66
C LEU A 46 14.92 -17.82 -7.90
N LEU A 47 14.44 -18.56 -6.91
CA LEU A 47 14.17 -19.99 -7.08
C LEU A 47 13.11 -20.26 -8.15
N SER A 48 12.22 -19.30 -8.42
CA SER A 48 11.23 -19.44 -9.49
C SER A 48 11.88 -19.57 -10.87
N SER A 49 13.04 -18.96 -11.11
CA SER A 49 13.75 -19.08 -12.40
C SER A 49 14.33 -20.48 -12.63
N PHE A 50 14.61 -21.21 -11.55
CA PHE A 50 15.13 -22.59 -11.58
C PHE A 50 14.03 -23.65 -11.44
N SER A 51 12.76 -23.26 -11.46
CA SER A 51 11.65 -24.18 -11.22
C SER A 51 11.61 -25.32 -12.26
N PRO A 52 11.66 -26.60 -11.83
CA PRO A 52 11.71 -27.75 -12.75
C PRO A 52 10.34 -28.17 -13.27
N ASN A 53 9.26 -27.81 -12.56
CA ASN A 53 7.90 -28.15 -12.91
C ASN A 53 6.94 -27.01 -12.56
N TYR A 54 5.72 -27.08 -13.12
CA TYR A 54 4.69 -26.07 -12.94
C TYR A 54 4.22 -25.90 -11.48
N ILE A 55 4.12 -27.00 -10.73
CA ILE A 55 3.68 -26.98 -9.33
C ILE A 55 4.68 -26.20 -8.48
N THR A 56 5.98 -26.48 -8.60
CA THR A 56 7.03 -25.74 -7.90
C THR A 56 7.01 -24.27 -8.28
N LEU A 57 6.79 -23.93 -9.56
CA LEU A 57 6.64 -22.53 -9.97
C LEU A 57 5.48 -21.85 -9.26
N ILE A 58 4.29 -22.46 -9.22
CA ILE A 58 3.13 -21.91 -8.50
C ILE A 58 3.41 -21.75 -7.02
N THR A 59 3.97 -22.78 -6.37
CA THR A 59 4.26 -22.73 -4.93
C THR A 59 5.23 -21.60 -4.61
N LEU A 60 6.28 -21.43 -5.41
CA LEU A 60 7.23 -20.32 -5.25
C LEU A 60 6.58 -18.96 -5.52
N ARG A 61 5.69 -18.86 -6.52
CA ARG A 61 4.92 -17.64 -6.78
C ARG A 61 3.98 -17.27 -5.64
N CYS A 62 3.37 -18.28 -5.01
CA CYS A 62 2.55 -18.08 -3.82
C CYS A 62 3.39 -17.51 -2.67
N LEU A 63 4.61 -18.02 -2.46
CA LEU A 63 5.54 -17.50 -1.46
C LEU A 63 5.97 -16.05 -1.76
N VAL A 64 6.25 -15.72 -3.03
CA VAL A 64 6.51 -14.33 -3.44
C VAL A 64 5.31 -13.44 -3.11
N GLY A 65 4.08 -13.91 -3.37
CA GLY A 65 2.85 -13.20 -3.03
C GLY A 65 2.69 -12.94 -1.52
N VAL A 66 3.04 -13.91 -0.68
CA VAL A 66 3.06 -13.74 0.79
C VAL A 66 4.06 -12.65 1.18
N GLY A 67 5.24 -12.64 0.57
CA GLY A 67 6.25 -11.59 0.78
C GLY A 67 5.76 -10.20 0.37
N LEU A 68 5.19 -10.05 -0.82
CA LEU A 68 4.65 -8.75 -1.27
C LEU A 68 3.46 -8.26 -0.43
N GLY A 69 2.71 -9.17 0.20
CA GLY A 69 1.61 -8.83 1.10
C GLY A 69 2.03 -8.08 2.37
N SER A 70 3.28 -8.25 2.81
CA SER A 70 3.82 -7.54 3.98
C SER A 70 4.20 -6.07 3.72
N GLY A 71 4.28 -5.64 2.45
CA GLY A 71 4.74 -4.29 2.09
C GLY A 71 3.94 -3.13 2.70
N HIS A 72 2.70 -3.36 3.14
CA HIS A 72 1.89 -2.36 3.86
C HIS A 72 2.47 -1.99 5.24
N VAL A 73 3.24 -2.89 5.85
CA VAL A 73 3.98 -2.63 7.09
C VAL A 73 5.10 -1.63 6.82
N PHE A 74 5.75 -1.71 5.65
CA PHE A 74 6.80 -0.78 5.24
C PHE A 74 6.24 0.64 5.08
N LEU A 75 5.09 0.78 4.42
CA LEU A 75 4.43 2.08 4.28
C LEU A 75 4.12 2.69 5.66
N SER A 76 3.59 1.88 6.58
CA SER A 76 3.28 2.34 7.94
C SER A 76 4.55 2.79 8.69
N TRP A 77 5.63 2.01 8.59
CA TRP A 77 6.93 2.34 9.18
C TRP A 77 7.52 3.62 8.59
N PHE A 78 7.52 3.76 7.27
CA PHE A 78 8.03 4.94 6.57
C PHE A 78 7.31 6.22 7.00
N LEU A 79 5.98 6.16 7.13
CA LEU A 79 5.16 7.30 7.55
C LEU A 79 5.43 7.75 9.00
N GLU A 80 6.08 6.94 9.83
CA GLU A 80 6.49 7.36 11.18
C GLU A 80 7.66 8.37 11.16
N PHE A 81 8.46 8.37 10.08
CA PHE A 81 9.55 9.33 9.89
C PHE A 81 9.09 10.61 9.18
N VAL A 82 7.91 10.59 8.56
CA VAL A 82 7.41 11.69 7.73
C VAL A 82 6.51 12.63 8.55
N PRO A 83 6.79 13.95 8.56
CA PRO A 83 5.97 14.92 9.27
C PRO A 83 4.55 14.98 8.69
N PRO A 84 3.50 15.18 9.52
CA PRO A 84 2.10 15.21 9.09
C PRO A 84 1.80 16.13 7.89
N SER A 85 2.46 17.29 7.82
CA SER A 85 2.24 18.31 6.78
C SER A 85 2.62 17.86 5.37
N ASN A 86 3.57 16.92 5.23
CA ASN A 86 4.13 16.53 3.94
C ASN A 86 3.80 15.07 3.58
N ARG A 87 2.92 14.41 4.32
CA ARG A 87 2.62 12.97 4.15
C ARG A 87 2.10 12.63 2.76
N GLY A 88 1.19 13.43 2.21
CA GLY A 88 0.63 13.21 0.87
C GLY A 88 1.71 13.18 -0.22
N MET A 89 2.60 14.17 -0.24
CA MET A 89 3.72 14.23 -1.18
C MET A 89 4.65 13.01 -1.06
N TRP A 90 5.02 12.64 0.16
CA TRP A 90 5.88 11.47 0.38
C TRP A 90 5.20 10.14 0.05
N MET A 91 3.88 10.04 0.21
CA MET A 91 3.11 8.88 -0.25
C MET A 91 3.11 8.77 -1.78
N VAL A 92 3.00 9.89 -2.51
CA VAL A 92 3.13 9.88 -3.97
C VAL A 92 4.54 9.44 -4.39
N ILE A 93 5.58 9.98 -3.77
CA ILE A 93 6.98 9.56 -4.03
C ILE A 93 7.14 8.06 -3.79
N PHE A 94 6.53 7.54 -2.72
CA PHE A 94 6.54 6.10 -2.44
C PHE A 94 5.85 5.29 -3.55
N SER A 95 4.69 5.73 -4.04
CA SER A 95 4.00 5.10 -5.16
C SER A 95 4.81 5.15 -6.46
N SER A 96 5.65 6.17 -6.69
CA SER A 96 6.52 6.23 -7.87
C SER A 96 7.49 5.05 -7.97
N PHE A 97 7.91 4.45 -6.86
CA PHE A 97 8.75 3.24 -6.90
C PHE A 97 8.04 2.04 -7.51
N TRP A 98 6.72 1.91 -7.34
CA TRP A 98 5.93 0.88 -8.01
C TRP A 98 5.98 1.08 -9.52
N THR A 99 5.81 2.31 -9.99
CA THR A 99 5.86 2.65 -11.42
C THR A 99 7.24 2.49 -12.02
N ILE A 100 8.31 2.84 -11.29
CA ILE A 100 9.67 2.55 -11.75
C ILE A 100 9.85 1.03 -11.92
N GLY A 101 9.35 0.25 -10.97
CA GLY A 101 9.33 -1.21 -11.04
C GLY A 101 8.59 -1.74 -12.26
N SER A 102 7.34 -1.32 -12.47
CA SER A 102 6.51 -1.78 -13.60
C SER A 102 7.14 -1.45 -14.96
N VAL A 103 7.64 -0.22 -15.13
CA VAL A 103 8.33 0.19 -16.35
C VAL A 103 9.63 -0.59 -16.55
N SER A 104 10.42 -0.79 -15.49
CA SER A 104 11.65 -1.58 -15.58
C SER A 104 11.40 -3.04 -15.96
N GLU A 105 10.32 -3.63 -15.45
CA GLU A 105 9.91 -4.99 -15.76
C GLU A 105 9.42 -5.08 -17.21
N ALA A 106 8.63 -4.12 -17.69
CA ALA A 106 8.18 -4.08 -19.08
C ALA A 106 9.35 -3.92 -20.07
N ILE A 107 10.35 -3.09 -19.74
CA ILE A 107 11.60 -2.99 -20.52
C ILE A 107 12.35 -4.32 -20.51
N GLY A 108 12.46 -4.95 -19.33
CA GLY A 108 13.06 -6.27 -19.16
C GLY A 108 12.38 -7.30 -20.06
N ALA A 109 11.04 -7.36 -20.02
CA ALA A 109 10.26 -8.27 -20.84
C ALA A 109 10.47 -8.03 -22.34
N TRP A 110 10.46 -6.77 -22.80
CA TRP A 110 10.70 -6.43 -24.20
C TRP A 110 12.10 -6.81 -24.70
N ILE A 111 13.13 -6.68 -23.85
CA ILE A 111 14.52 -6.99 -24.24
C ILE A 111 14.82 -8.49 -24.14
N ILE A 112 14.36 -9.12 -23.05
CA ILE A 112 14.74 -10.47 -22.64
C ILE A 112 13.87 -11.50 -23.35
N MET A 113 12.54 -11.36 -23.35
CA MET A 113 11.64 -12.41 -23.88
C MET A 113 11.90 -12.78 -25.36
N PRO A 114 12.26 -11.84 -26.26
CA PRO A 114 12.57 -12.21 -27.64
C PRO A 114 13.95 -12.85 -27.84
N ARG A 115 14.88 -12.69 -26.89
CA ARG A 115 16.30 -13.09 -27.03
C ARG A 115 16.70 -14.24 -26.11
N LEU A 116 16.04 -14.35 -24.97
CA LEU A 116 16.31 -15.23 -23.85
C LEU A 116 14.98 -15.79 -23.32
N ASP A 117 15.04 -16.80 -22.47
CA ASP A 117 13.86 -17.39 -21.85
C ASP A 117 13.31 -16.57 -20.67
N TRP A 118 12.03 -16.78 -20.36
CA TRP A 118 11.33 -16.24 -19.20
C TRP A 118 12.06 -16.45 -17.87
N ARG A 119 12.90 -17.49 -17.77
CA ARG A 119 13.72 -17.77 -16.58
C ARG A 119 14.71 -16.64 -16.27
N TRP A 120 15.34 -16.08 -17.30
CA TRP A 120 16.29 -14.98 -17.14
C TRP A 120 15.59 -13.71 -16.67
N LEU A 121 14.39 -13.44 -17.18
CA LEU A 121 13.57 -12.32 -16.74
C LEU A 121 13.34 -12.41 -15.22
N LEU A 122 12.81 -13.54 -14.74
CA LEU A 122 12.56 -13.74 -13.31
C LEU A 122 13.80 -13.64 -12.43
N GLY A 123 14.93 -14.19 -12.90
CA GLY A 123 16.19 -14.12 -12.18
C GLY A 123 16.69 -12.69 -12.04
N LEU A 124 16.65 -11.92 -13.13
CA LEU A 124 17.08 -10.52 -13.15
C LEU A 124 16.14 -9.62 -12.34
N SER A 125 14.83 -9.83 -12.41
CA SER A 125 13.84 -9.09 -11.64
C SER A 125 13.95 -9.32 -10.13
N SER A 126 14.66 -10.37 -9.69
CA SER A 126 14.93 -10.64 -8.28
C SER A 126 16.11 -9.83 -7.72
N ILE A 127 16.96 -9.24 -8.58
CA ILE A 127 18.18 -8.50 -8.16
C ILE A 127 17.87 -7.33 -7.22
N PRO A 128 16.87 -6.46 -7.48
CA PRO A 128 16.54 -5.36 -6.57
C PRO A 128 16.18 -5.83 -5.15
N SER A 129 15.53 -7.00 -5.02
CA SER A 129 15.19 -7.57 -3.71
C SER A 129 16.44 -8.03 -2.93
N PHE A 130 17.48 -8.53 -3.61
CA PHE A 130 18.76 -8.83 -2.98
C PHE A 130 19.54 -7.57 -2.58
N ILE A 131 19.46 -6.51 -3.39
CA ILE A 131 20.02 -5.21 -3.04
C ILE A 131 19.36 -4.71 -1.75
N LEU A 132 18.03 -4.77 -1.65
CA LEU A 132 17.31 -4.41 -0.42
C LEU A 132 17.81 -5.22 0.78
N LEU A 133 17.98 -6.54 0.65
CA LEU A 133 18.51 -7.40 1.72
C LEU A 133 19.87 -6.91 2.25
N ALA A 134 20.77 -6.46 1.36
CA ALA A 134 22.06 -5.91 1.76
C ALA A 134 21.92 -4.59 2.55
N PHE A 135 20.94 -3.75 2.21
CA PHE A 135 20.72 -2.46 2.85
C PHE A 135 19.91 -2.53 4.17
N LEU A 136 19.12 -3.58 4.41
CA LEU A 136 18.36 -3.78 5.66
C LEU A 136 19.25 -3.84 6.92
N GLY A 137 20.53 -4.16 6.77
CA GLY A 137 21.52 -4.11 7.86
C GLY A 137 21.71 -2.71 8.45
N PHE A 138 21.50 -1.66 7.66
CA PHE A 138 21.81 -0.27 8.00
C PHE A 138 20.61 0.55 8.48
N GLN A 139 19.41 -0.03 8.43
CA GLN A 139 18.18 0.70 8.69
C GLN A 139 17.99 0.96 10.21
N PRO A 140 17.80 2.23 10.63
CA PRO A 140 17.56 2.55 12.04
C PRO A 140 16.15 2.12 12.46
N GLU A 141 16.00 1.77 13.74
CA GLU A 141 14.67 1.50 14.32
C GLU A 141 13.83 2.78 14.42
N SER A 142 12.51 2.61 14.38
CA SER A 142 11.57 3.73 14.54
C SER A 142 11.74 4.39 15.92
N PRO A 143 11.95 5.73 16.00
CA PRO A 143 12.01 6.44 17.27
C PRO A 143 10.77 6.25 18.14
N ARG A 144 9.59 6.13 17.50
CA ARG A 144 8.32 5.91 18.19
C ARG A 144 8.26 4.53 18.84
N TYR A 145 8.68 3.50 18.11
CA TYR A 145 8.77 2.14 18.64
C TYR A 145 9.73 2.06 19.83
N LEU A 146 10.90 2.69 19.72
CA LEU A 146 11.90 2.75 20.78
C LEU A 146 11.35 3.43 22.05
N CYS A 147 10.63 4.55 21.90
CA CYS A 147 9.94 5.20 23.02
C CYS A 147 8.89 4.29 23.68
N LEU A 148 8.06 3.60 22.90
CA LEU A 148 7.03 2.67 23.44
C LEU A 148 7.64 1.49 24.20
N LYS A 149 8.80 1.00 23.76
CA LYS A 149 9.59 -0.05 24.42
C LYS A 149 10.34 0.44 25.67
N GLY A 150 10.23 1.72 26.02
CA GLY A 150 10.96 2.33 27.13
C GLY A 150 12.43 2.62 26.83
N ARG A 151 12.89 2.43 25.59
CA ARG A 151 14.27 2.71 25.14
C ARG A 151 14.43 4.18 24.73
N THR A 152 14.15 5.09 25.65
CA THR A 152 14.13 6.54 25.38
C THR A 152 15.49 7.10 24.99
N ALA A 153 16.59 6.54 25.49
CA ALA A 153 17.94 6.95 25.13
C ALA A 153 18.29 6.63 23.66
N GLU A 154 17.90 5.44 23.18
CA GLU A 154 18.09 5.04 21.76
C GLU A 154 17.22 5.89 20.84
N ALA A 155 15.96 6.14 21.24
CA ALA A 155 15.05 7.01 20.51
C ALA A 155 15.61 8.44 20.37
N HIS A 156 16.19 8.99 21.44
CA HIS A 156 16.81 10.31 21.42
C HIS A 156 18.00 10.38 20.47
N ARG A 157 18.88 9.37 20.47
CA ARG A 157 20.01 9.29 19.53
C ARG A 157 19.55 9.21 18.08
N ALA A 158 18.50 8.44 17.80
CA ALA A 158 17.93 8.34 16.47
C ALA A 158 17.37 9.70 16.00
N LEU A 159 16.63 10.39 16.87
CA LEU A 159 16.09 11.72 16.58
C LEU A 159 17.18 12.78 16.41
N GLU A 160 18.26 12.70 17.18
CA GLU A 160 19.40 13.61 17.06
C GLU A 160 20.12 13.45 15.73
N LYS A 161 20.32 12.20 15.28
CA LYS A 161 20.86 11.91 13.95
C LYS A 161 19.95 12.47 12.84
N ILE A 162 18.63 12.32 12.97
CA ILE A 162 17.66 12.89 12.01
C ILE A 162 17.73 14.42 12.01
N ALA A 163 17.80 15.05 13.19
CA ALA A 163 17.91 16.50 13.32
C ALA A 163 19.20 17.05 12.70
N GLN A 164 20.34 16.37 12.91
CA GLN A 164 21.62 16.72 12.28
C GLN A 164 21.56 16.64 10.75
N VAL A 165 21.00 15.56 10.20
CA VAL A 165 20.84 15.39 8.74
C VAL A 165 19.92 16.47 8.16
N ASN A 166 18.84 16.80 8.87
CA ASN A 166 17.88 17.83 8.45
C ASN A 166 18.37 19.26 8.76
N LYS A 167 19.56 19.42 9.34
CA LYS A 167 20.13 20.71 9.79
C LYS A 167 19.19 21.50 10.72
N THR A 168 18.42 20.79 11.54
CA THR A 168 17.51 21.37 12.53
C THR A 168 17.98 21.06 13.94
N LYS A 169 17.52 21.85 14.93
CA LYS A 169 17.74 21.55 16.34
C LYS A 169 16.56 20.76 16.88
N LEU A 170 16.86 19.75 17.70
CA LEU A 170 15.83 19.07 18.49
C LEU A 170 15.10 20.08 19.37
N PRO A 171 13.76 20.05 19.43
CA PRO A 171 13.02 20.83 20.41
C PRO A 171 13.46 20.45 21.83
N ASN A 172 13.58 21.45 22.70
CA ASN A 172 14.00 21.24 24.09
C ASN A 172 12.94 20.42 24.84
N GLY A 173 13.31 19.25 25.35
CA GLY A 173 12.40 18.37 26.11
C GLY A 173 12.98 17.00 26.43
N LYS A 174 12.32 16.24 27.30
CA LYS A 174 12.60 14.80 27.52
C LYS A 174 11.51 13.97 26.86
N LEU A 175 11.91 12.92 26.15
CA LEU A 175 10.99 11.97 25.54
C LEU A 175 10.27 11.16 26.63
N VAL A 176 8.95 11.27 26.71
CA VAL A 176 8.11 10.48 27.62
C VAL A 176 7.19 9.60 26.80
N ALA A 177 7.15 8.30 27.12
CA ALA A 177 6.17 7.39 26.52
C ALA A 177 4.79 7.70 27.12
N ARG A 178 3.80 8.06 26.28
CA ARG A 178 2.42 8.24 26.72
C ARG A 178 1.85 6.88 27.14
N ARG A 179 1.99 6.51 28.42
CA ARG A 179 1.11 5.51 29.04
C ARG A 179 -0.27 6.15 29.10
N SER A 180 -1.29 5.43 28.66
CA SER A 180 -2.68 5.86 28.66
C SER A 180 -3.13 6.24 30.08
N THR A 181 -2.97 7.51 30.44
CA THR A 181 -3.62 8.13 31.58
C THR A 181 -5.01 8.57 31.12
N LEU A 182 -6.02 8.05 31.81
CA LEU A 182 -7.41 8.50 31.70
C LEU A 182 -7.50 10.04 31.80
N PRO A 183 -8.37 10.70 31.03
CA PRO A 183 -8.47 12.14 31.03
C PRO A 183 -9.35 12.60 32.18
N THR A 184 -8.74 12.99 33.29
CA THR A 184 -9.32 14.03 34.14
C THR A 184 -8.22 14.76 34.88
N GLY A 185 -8.08 16.04 34.55
CA GLY A 185 -7.21 16.95 35.26
C GLY A 185 -7.80 17.25 36.63
N GLU A 186 -7.38 16.48 37.63
CA GLU A 186 -7.49 16.88 39.02
C GLU A 186 -6.37 16.20 39.82
N ARG A 187 -5.59 17.00 40.57
CA ARG A 187 -4.61 16.46 41.51
C ARG A 187 -5.37 15.74 42.61
N ALA A 188 -5.36 14.42 42.60
CA ALA A 188 -5.87 13.64 43.73
C ALA A 188 -4.90 13.75 44.94
N PRO A 189 -5.41 13.90 46.17
CA PRO A 189 -4.60 14.00 47.39
C PRO A 189 -3.82 12.70 47.70
N PRO A 190 -2.76 12.79 48.53
CA PRO A 190 -1.79 11.71 48.75
C PRO A 190 -2.34 10.42 49.38
N GLU A 191 -3.57 10.42 49.91
CA GLU A 191 -4.15 9.24 50.58
C GLU A 191 -4.66 8.15 49.62
N LEU A 192 -4.95 8.47 48.34
CA LEU A 192 -5.44 7.47 47.37
C LEU A 192 -4.32 6.59 46.77
N VAL A 193 -3.04 6.97 46.98
CA VAL A 193 -1.87 6.23 46.48
C VAL A 193 -1.62 4.97 47.31
N HIS A 194 -1.98 4.98 48.59
CA HIS A 194 -1.76 3.84 49.48
C HIS A 194 -2.79 2.71 49.28
N LEU A 195 -4.03 3.05 48.90
CA LEU A 195 -5.08 2.05 48.63
C LEU A 195 -4.90 1.33 47.29
N LEU A 196 -4.22 1.95 46.32
CA LEU A 196 -3.89 1.32 45.04
C LEU A 196 -2.72 0.33 45.10
N SER A 197 -1.89 0.38 46.15
CA SER A 197 -0.78 -0.58 46.35
C SER A 197 -1.19 -1.85 47.08
N SER A 198 -2.36 -1.89 47.75
CA SER A 198 -2.75 -3.02 48.60
C SER A 198 -3.64 -4.07 47.93
N ASN A 199 -4.13 -3.84 46.70
CA ASN A 199 -4.93 -4.85 46.00
C ASN A 199 -4.15 -5.40 44.81
N GLY A 200 -3.17 -6.25 45.11
CA GLY A 200 -2.45 -7.11 44.18
C GLY A 200 -3.37 -8.17 43.59
N GLY A 201 -4.22 -7.76 42.66
CA GLY A 201 -4.93 -8.63 41.73
C GLY A 201 -4.40 -8.38 40.33
N ASN A 202 -3.54 -9.28 39.85
CA ASN A 202 -3.01 -9.32 38.49
C ASN A 202 -4.14 -9.25 37.45
N LYS A 203 -4.52 -8.05 37.00
CA LYS A 203 -5.08 -7.85 35.66
C LYS A 203 -3.96 -7.28 34.80
N THR A 204 -3.13 -8.19 34.31
CA THR A 204 -2.35 -7.96 33.10
C THR A 204 -3.24 -7.28 32.08
N THR A 205 -2.82 -6.10 31.62
CA THR A 205 -3.41 -5.42 30.48
C THR A 205 -3.17 -6.33 29.29
N GLU A 206 -4.08 -7.29 29.05
CA GLU A 206 -4.05 -8.12 27.86
C GLU A 206 -4.08 -7.17 26.66
N GLY A 207 -3.03 -7.20 25.85
CA GLY A 207 -3.04 -6.54 24.55
C GLY A 207 -4.28 -7.03 23.82
N LYS A 208 -5.19 -6.12 23.46
CA LYS A 208 -6.41 -6.46 22.74
C LYS A 208 -6.05 -7.44 21.62
N SER A 209 -6.62 -8.65 21.65
CA SER A 209 -6.39 -9.67 20.64
C SER A 209 -6.60 -9.06 19.25
N GLY A 210 -5.73 -9.36 18.28
CA GLY A 210 -5.82 -8.80 16.92
C GLY A 210 -7.20 -9.00 16.28
N LEU A 211 -7.89 -10.10 16.63
CA LEU A 211 -9.26 -10.38 16.22
C LEU A 211 -10.27 -9.37 16.80
N SER A 212 -10.09 -8.93 18.05
CA SER A 212 -10.95 -7.92 18.68
C SER A 212 -10.79 -6.55 18.02
N LEU A 213 -9.57 -6.18 17.59
CA LEU A 213 -9.33 -4.95 16.81
C LEU A 213 -9.96 -5.03 15.41
N PHE A 214 -9.90 -6.20 14.77
CA PHE A 214 -10.57 -6.42 13.50
C PHE A 214 -12.10 -6.33 13.61
N LEU A 215 -12.68 -6.96 14.64
CA LEU A 215 -14.13 -6.88 14.90
C LEU A 215 -14.59 -5.44 15.22
N MET A 216 -13.71 -4.60 15.78
CA MET A 216 -13.99 -3.19 16.06
C MET A 216 -14.26 -2.38 14.76
N LEU A 217 -13.74 -2.83 13.62
CA LEU A 217 -14.03 -2.22 12.29
C LEU A 217 -15.50 -2.34 11.91
N PHE A 218 -16.18 -3.39 12.38
CA PHE A 218 -17.60 -3.66 12.14
C PHE A 218 -18.52 -3.07 13.21
N SER A 219 -18.01 -2.16 14.04
CA SER A 219 -18.87 -1.40 14.97
C SER A 219 -19.87 -0.53 14.20
N SER A 220 -21.07 -0.32 14.77
CA SER A 220 -22.16 0.45 14.14
C SER A 220 -21.71 1.83 13.60
N LYS A 221 -20.72 2.45 14.25
CA LYS A 221 -20.15 3.75 13.85
C LYS A 221 -19.21 3.67 12.63
N LEU A 222 -18.48 2.57 12.42
CA LEU A 222 -17.41 2.45 11.41
C LEU A 222 -17.72 1.42 10.31
N ALA A 223 -18.73 0.57 10.50
CA ALA A 223 -19.08 -0.51 9.57
C ALA A 223 -19.43 0.01 8.17
N ARG A 224 -20.26 1.07 8.08
CA ARG A 224 -20.65 1.68 6.79
C ARG A 224 -19.42 2.17 6.02
N THR A 225 -18.56 2.93 6.68
CA THR A 225 -17.33 3.47 6.09
C THR A 225 -16.37 2.36 5.66
N THR A 226 -16.22 1.32 6.49
CA THR A 226 -15.37 0.16 6.20
C THR A 226 -15.86 -0.61 4.98
N ILE A 227 -17.15 -0.92 4.90
CA ILE A 227 -17.73 -1.66 3.76
C ILE A 227 -17.59 -0.84 2.46
N LEU A 228 -17.89 0.46 2.49
CA LEU A 228 -17.75 1.32 1.31
C LEU A 228 -16.29 1.44 0.86
N LEU A 229 -15.34 1.54 1.81
CA LEU A 229 -13.92 1.57 1.49
C LEU A 229 -13.42 0.23 0.93
N TRP A 230 -13.94 -0.89 1.44
CA TRP A 230 -13.63 -2.22 0.94
C TRP A 230 -14.11 -2.41 -0.50
N LEU A 231 -15.34 -1.96 -0.80
CA LEU A 231 -15.89 -1.97 -2.16
C LEU A 231 -15.05 -1.08 -3.09
N LEU A 232 -14.66 0.11 -2.64
CA LEU A 232 -13.77 1.00 -3.37
C LEU A 232 -12.43 0.33 -3.70
N LEU A 233 -11.72 -0.22 -2.72
CA LEU A 233 -10.40 -0.83 -2.95
C LEU A 233 -10.48 -2.12 -3.75
N PHE A 234 -11.55 -2.91 -3.58
CA PHE A 234 -11.85 -4.05 -4.42
C PHE A 234 -11.98 -3.64 -5.89
N GLY A 235 -12.88 -2.69 -6.18
CA GLY A 235 -13.15 -2.27 -7.56
C GLY A 235 -11.98 -1.53 -8.19
N ASN A 236 -11.25 -0.72 -7.42
CA ASN A 236 -10.02 -0.07 -7.84
C ASN A 236 -8.92 -1.08 -8.23
N SER A 237 -8.70 -2.11 -7.40
CA SER A 237 -7.71 -3.15 -7.70
C SER A 237 -8.14 -4.02 -8.88
N PHE A 238 -9.42 -4.41 -8.92
CA PHE A 238 -9.98 -5.13 -10.06
C PHE A 238 -9.78 -4.32 -11.36
N ALA A 239 -10.08 -3.03 -11.34
CA ALA A 239 -9.94 -2.17 -12.52
C ALA A 239 -8.49 -2.01 -12.96
N TYR A 240 -7.55 -1.82 -12.02
CA TYR A 240 -6.13 -1.71 -12.34
C TYR A 240 -5.63 -2.96 -13.06
N TYR A 241 -5.81 -4.14 -12.44
CA TYR A 241 -5.37 -5.39 -13.05
C TYR A 241 -6.13 -5.73 -14.33
N ALA A 242 -7.41 -5.34 -14.44
CA ALA A 242 -8.19 -5.58 -15.65
C ALA A 242 -7.63 -4.79 -16.83
N VAL A 243 -7.31 -3.51 -16.64
CA VAL A 243 -6.69 -2.69 -17.68
C VAL A 243 -5.33 -3.25 -18.07
N VAL A 244 -4.49 -3.65 -17.09
CA VAL A 244 -3.18 -4.28 -17.37
C VAL A 244 -3.33 -5.54 -18.22
N LEU A 245 -4.22 -6.47 -17.83
CA LEU A 245 -4.39 -7.74 -18.53
C LEU A 245 -5.09 -7.57 -19.89
N LEU A 246 -5.99 -6.60 -20.01
CA LEU A 246 -6.70 -6.32 -21.26
C LEU A 246 -5.75 -5.90 -22.38
N ILE A 247 -4.62 -5.25 -22.05
CA ILE A 247 -3.58 -4.89 -23.04
C ILE A 247 -3.04 -6.14 -23.73
N SER A 248 -2.65 -7.15 -22.95
CA SER A 248 -2.12 -8.40 -23.48
C SER A 248 -3.18 -9.18 -24.27
N GLU A 249 -4.41 -9.25 -23.76
CA GLU A 249 -5.47 -10.03 -24.40
C GLU A 249 -6.02 -9.36 -25.68
N LEU A 250 -6.28 -8.05 -25.69
CA LEU A 250 -6.79 -7.36 -26.88
C LEU A 250 -5.75 -7.32 -28.01
N SER A 251 -4.47 -7.13 -27.67
CA SER A 251 -3.37 -7.18 -28.64
C SER A 251 -3.22 -8.61 -29.23
N SER A 252 -3.59 -9.65 -28.47
CA SER A 252 -3.64 -11.04 -28.95
C SER A 252 -4.96 -11.45 -29.66
N LEU A 253 -6.03 -10.66 -29.52
CA LEU A 253 -7.39 -11.04 -29.92
C LEU A 253 -7.63 -10.94 -31.42
N ASP A 254 -6.95 -9.98 -32.08
CA ASP A 254 -7.09 -9.67 -33.50
C ASP A 254 -6.85 -10.93 -34.38
N THR A 255 -6.11 -11.91 -33.87
CA THR A 255 -5.75 -13.14 -34.56
C THR A 255 -6.69 -14.32 -34.23
N ARG A 256 -7.24 -14.42 -33.01
CA ARG A 256 -8.01 -15.60 -32.55
C ARG A 256 -9.50 -15.56 -32.88
N CYS A 257 -10.15 -14.40 -32.75
CA CYS A 257 -11.59 -14.27 -32.97
C CYS A 257 -11.95 -13.84 -34.40
N ARG A 258 -10.95 -13.44 -35.22
CA ARG A 258 -11.14 -12.91 -36.57
C ARG A 258 -11.04 -13.97 -37.68
N SER A 259 -10.36 -15.10 -37.43
CA SER A 259 -10.33 -16.24 -38.36
C SER A 259 -10.01 -17.58 -37.66
N PRO A 260 -10.87 -18.60 -37.71
CA PRO A 260 -10.61 -19.91 -37.08
C PRO A 260 -9.67 -20.83 -37.90
N LEU A 261 -9.01 -20.35 -38.96
CA LEU A 261 -8.41 -21.21 -40.01
C LEU A 261 -6.92 -21.00 -40.30
N MET A 262 -6.17 -20.26 -39.47
CA MET A 262 -4.71 -20.19 -39.58
C MET A 262 -4.02 -20.34 -38.22
N PHE A 263 -3.69 -21.59 -37.89
CA PHE A 263 -2.62 -21.90 -36.94
C PHE A 263 -1.29 -21.69 -37.67
N SER A 264 -0.78 -20.46 -37.66
CA SER A 264 0.57 -20.16 -38.14
C SER A 264 1.34 -19.39 -37.06
N HIS A 265 2.36 -20.06 -36.55
CA HIS A 265 3.34 -19.59 -35.57
C HIS A 265 4.00 -18.26 -35.97
N HIS A 266 4.13 -17.35 -34.98
CA HIS A 266 5.06 -16.21 -34.82
C HIS A 266 5.31 -15.26 -36.02
N PRO A 267 4.83 -14.01 -35.92
CA PRO A 267 5.74 -12.88 -35.69
C PRO A 267 5.18 -11.71 -34.83
N GLN A 268 4.20 -11.93 -33.94
CA GLN A 268 3.49 -10.84 -33.21
C GLN A 268 3.89 -10.66 -31.73
N ASP A 269 4.70 -11.54 -31.14
CA ASP A 269 5.06 -11.46 -29.71
C ASP A 269 5.83 -10.19 -29.33
N ALA A 270 6.58 -9.60 -30.28
CA ALA A 270 7.32 -8.36 -30.04
C ALA A 270 6.38 -7.15 -29.81
N ASN A 271 5.20 -7.12 -30.45
CA ASN A 271 4.25 -6.03 -30.29
C ASN A 271 3.60 -6.04 -28.90
N LEU A 272 3.37 -7.22 -28.31
CA LEU A 272 2.80 -7.36 -26.97
C LEU A 272 3.66 -6.69 -25.90
N TYR A 273 4.97 -6.96 -25.90
CA TYR A 273 5.88 -6.37 -24.90
C TYR A 273 6.08 -4.86 -25.13
N ILE A 274 6.00 -4.40 -26.39
CA ILE A 274 6.04 -2.98 -26.72
C ILE A 274 4.75 -2.29 -26.23
N ASP A 275 3.58 -2.87 -26.44
CA ASP A 275 2.29 -2.35 -25.95
C ASP A 275 2.28 -2.28 -24.41
N GLU A 276 2.78 -3.31 -23.72
CA GLU A 276 2.90 -3.30 -22.25
C GLU A 276 3.89 -2.22 -21.77
N PHE A 277 5.01 -2.02 -22.47
CA PHE A 277 5.96 -0.96 -22.16
C PHE A 277 5.33 0.44 -22.36
N ILE A 278 4.70 0.68 -23.51
CA ILE A 278 4.05 1.96 -23.83
C ILE A 278 2.98 2.27 -22.78
N THR A 279 2.13 1.31 -22.44
CA THR A 279 1.06 1.51 -21.47
C THR A 279 1.56 1.61 -20.04
N SER A 280 2.67 0.94 -19.67
CA SER A 280 3.31 1.11 -18.36
C SER A 280 3.84 2.53 -18.15
N LEU A 281 4.30 3.21 -19.22
CA LEU A 281 4.67 4.63 -19.14
C LEU A 281 3.51 5.53 -18.75
N ALA A 282 2.26 5.11 -18.95
CA ALA A 282 1.06 5.86 -18.57
C ALA A 282 0.92 6.01 -17.04
N GLU A 283 1.57 5.16 -16.26
CA GLU A 283 1.53 5.26 -14.80
C GLU A 283 2.22 6.54 -14.30
N ILE A 284 3.27 7.02 -14.98
CA ILE A 284 4.01 8.24 -14.61
C ILE A 284 3.11 9.50 -14.66
N PRO A 285 2.44 9.84 -15.78
CA PRO A 285 1.52 10.97 -15.79
C PRO A 285 0.32 10.73 -14.88
N GLY A 286 -0.08 9.49 -14.62
CA GLY A 286 -1.13 9.14 -13.66
C GLY A 286 -0.78 9.55 -12.23
N LEU A 287 0.45 9.28 -11.79
CA LEU A 287 0.95 9.71 -10.49
C LEU A 287 1.08 11.23 -10.38
N LEU A 288 1.53 11.90 -11.44
CA LEU A 288 1.62 13.36 -11.47
C LEU A 288 0.22 14.00 -11.38
N LEU A 289 -0.74 13.48 -12.14
CA LEU A 289 -2.13 13.90 -12.09
C LEU A 289 -2.72 13.70 -10.69
N ALA A 290 -2.46 12.54 -10.08
CA ALA A 290 -2.88 12.26 -8.71
C ALA A 290 -2.30 13.26 -7.71
N ALA A 291 -1.00 13.59 -7.80
CA ALA A 291 -0.35 14.56 -6.92
C ALA A 291 -1.00 15.94 -6.99
N ILE A 292 -1.27 16.43 -8.21
CA ILE A 292 -1.89 17.75 -8.43
C ILE A 292 -3.34 17.76 -7.94
N LEU A 293 -4.11 16.72 -8.26
CA LEU A 293 -5.53 16.66 -7.89
C LEU A 293 -5.73 16.49 -6.38
N VAL A 294 -4.91 15.70 -5.69
CA VAL A 294 -5.09 15.42 -4.25
C VAL A 294 -5.02 16.69 -3.39
N ASP A 295 -4.15 17.62 -3.77
CA ASP A 295 -3.95 18.87 -3.05
C ASP A 295 -4.96 19.95 -3.47
N THR A 296 -5.34 20.00 -4.75
CA THR A 296 -6.29 20.98 -5.28
C THR A 296 -7.75 20.60 -4.98
N ALA A 297 -8.19 19.44 -5.43
CA ALA A 297 -9.58 18.99 -5.42
C ALA A 297 -9.99 18.24 -4.14
N GLY A 298 -9.03 17.74 -3.35
CA GLY A 298 -9.31 16.83 -2.22
C GLY A 298 -9.40 15.36 -2.66
N ARG A 299 -9.45 14.42 -1.73
CA ARG A 299 -9.25 12.99 -2.02
C ARG A 299 -10.46 12.40 -2.73
N LYS A 300 -11.67 12.67 -2.22
CA LYS A 300 -12.92 12.11 -2.74
C LYS A 300 -13.16 12.54 -4.19
N LEU A 301 -13.04 13.86 -4.44
CA LEU A 301 -13.24 14.43 -5.77
C LEU A 301 -12.16 13.96 -6.76
N SER A 302 -10.91 13.85 -6.33
CA SER A 302 -9.81 13.33 -7.16
C SER A 302 -10.07 11.91 -7.64
N ILE A 303 -10.49 11.01 -6.74
CA ILE A 303 -10.80 9.62 -7.09
C ILE A 303 -11.95 9.57 -8.10
N THR A 304 -13.01 10.35 -7.88
CA THR A 304 -14.16 10.39 -8.79
C THR A 304 -13.83 10.97 -10.17
N ILE A 305 -13.05 12.05 -10.25
CA ILE A 305 -12.60 12.60 -11.53
C ILE A 305 -11.79 11.57 -12.31
N MET A 306 -10.81 10.93 -11.65
CA MET A 306 -9.93 9.96 -12.32
C MET A 306 -10.70 8.71 -12.76
N PHE A 307 -11.59 8.14 -11.95
CA PHE A 307 -12.41 7.01 -12.38
C PHE A 307 -13.40 7.36 -13.49
N THR A 308 -13.99 8.56 -13.45
CA THR A 308 -14.89 9.01 -14.52
C THR A 308 -14.14 9.14 -15.85
N LEU A 309 -12.93 9.71 -15.81
CA LEU A 309 -12.05 9.81 -16.98
C LEU A 309 -11.62 8.43 -17.48
N SER A 310 -11.34 7.48 -16.58
CA SER A 310 -11.07 6.09 -16.95
C SER A 310 -12.25 5.44 -17.69
N CYS A 311 -13.50 5.65 -17.23
CA CYS A 311 -14.68 5.15 -17.93
C CYS A 311 -14.79 5.73 -19.35
N LEU A 312 -14.48 7.02 -19.52
CA LEU A 312 -14.51 7.67 -20.83
C LEU A 312 -13.50 7.03 -21.81
N PHE A 313 -12.32 6.65 -21.34
CA PHE A 313 -11.32 5.93 -22.15
C PHE A 313 -11.70 4.47 -22.43
N LEU A 314 -12.43 3.81 -21.53
CA LEU A 314 -12.80 2.40 -21.67
C LEU A 314 -14.06 2.18 -22.52
N LEU A 315 -15.04 3.09 -22.50
CA LEU A 315 -16.29 2.92 -23.26
C LEU A 315 -16.10 2.71 -24.77
N PRO A 316 -15.17 3.38 -25.47
CA PRO A 316 -14.95 3.12 -26.89
C PRO A 316 -14.34 1.74 -27.20
N LEU A 317 -13.74 1.05 -26.21
CA LEU A 317 -13.23 -0.33 -26.37
C LEU A 317 -14.34 -1.38 -26.42
N VAL A 318 -15.59 -0.98 -26.17
CA VAL A 318 -16.75 -1.86 -26.34
C VAL A 318 -16.74 -2.42 -27.76
N THR A 319 -16.57 -1.58 -28.77
CA THR A 319 -16.42 -2.00 -30.17
C THR A 319 -14.96 -2.26 -30.54
N TYR A 320 -14.73 -3.10 -31.57
CA TYR A 320 -13.40 -3.33 -32.11
C TYR A 320 -12.84 -2.05 -32.75
N GLN A 321 -11.64 -1.66 -32.33
CA GLN A 321 -10.91 -0.47 -32.79
C GLN A 321 -9.59 -0.87 -33.46
N SER A 322 -8.90 0.10 -34.08
CA SER A 322 -7.54 -0.11 -34.56
C SER A 322 -6.56 -0.35 -33.41
N ASN A 323 -5.46 -1.05 -33.67
CA ASN A 323 -4.46 -1.38 -32.63
C ASN A 323 -3.88 -0.12 -31.96
N ILE A 324 -3.57 0.91 -32.76
CA ILE A 324 -3.05 2.19 -32.26
C ILE A 324 -4.07 2.88 -31.33
N LEU A 325 -5.35 2.91 -31.74
CA LEU A 325 -6.39 3.52 -30.94
C LEU A 325 -6.65 2.73 -29.65
N THR A 326 -6.61 1.40 -29.73
CA THR A 326 -6.74 0.50 -28.56
C THR A 326 -5.63 0.77 -27.54
N THR A 327 -4.37 0.78 -27.97
CA THR A 327 -3.22 1.06 -27.08
C THR A 327 -3.31 2.47 -26.50
N GLY A 328 -3.71 3.48 -27.28
CA GLY A 328 -3.89 4.86 -26.80
C GLY A 328 -5.02 5.01 -25.76
N LEU A 329 -6.13 4.33 -25.95
CA LEU A 329 -7.25 4.33 -24.99
C LEU A 329 -6.89 3.56 -23.70
N LEU A 330 -6.19 2.42 -23.81
CA LEU A 330 -5.69 1.68 -22.64
C LEU A 330 -4.62 2.45 -21.88
N PHE A 331 -3.76 3.21 -22.58
CA PHE A 331 -2.82 4.16 -21.97
C PHE A 331 -3.58 5.19 -21.12
N GLY A 332 -4.60 5.84 -21.70
CA GLY A 332 -5.43 6.82 -20.98
C GLY A 332 -6.15 6.22 -19.77
N ALA A 333 -6.72 5.02 -19.92
CA ALA A 333 -7.37 4.30 -18.83
C ALA A 333 -6.38 3.94 -17.71
N ARG A 334 -5.21 3.38 -18.05
CA ARG A 334 -4.17 2.97 -17.08
C ARG A 334 -3.62 4.17 -16.30
N MET A 335 -3.41 5.29 -16.98
CA MET A 335 -3.04 6.57 -16.35
C MET A 335 -4.04 6.96 -15.25
N CYS A 336 -5.33 6.94 -15.59
CA CYS A 336 -6.39 7.38 -14.68
C CYS A 336 -6.58 6.40 -13.51
N VAL A 337 -6.59 5.09 -13.78
CA VAL A 337 -6.76 4.06 -12.75
C VAL A 337 -5.59 4.05 -11.78
N MET A 338 -4.34 4.18 -12.26
CA MET A 338 -3.16 4.27 -11.38
C MET A 338 -3.24 5.49 -10.45
N GLY A 339 -3.64 6.64 -10.99
CA GLY A 339 -3.82 7.84 -10.19
C GLY A 339 -4.90 7.66 -9.11
N ALA A 340 -6.07 7.10 -9.49
CA ALA A 340 -7.14 6.78 -8.56
C ALA A 340 -6.70 5.74 -7.51
N PHE A 341 -5.85 4.78 -7.89
CA PHE A 341 -5.32 3.76 -7.00
C PHE A 341 -4.44 4.36 -5.92
N THR A 342 -3.52 5.24 -6.29
CA THR A 342 -2.65 5.95 -5.36
C THR A 342 -3.46 6.78 -4.36
N VAL A 343 -4.42 7.57 -4.83
CA VAL A 343 -5.25 8.40 -3.93
C VAL A 343 -6.13 7.53 -3.03
N SER A 344 -6.66 6.42 -3.53
CA SER A 344 -7.48 5.49 -2.73
C SER A 344 -6.70 4.86 -1.57
N LEU A 345 -5.41 4.54 -1.78
CA LEU A 345 -4.54 4.04 -0.71
C LEU A 345 -4.27 5.10 0.38
N ILE A 346 -4.06 6.35 -0.03
CA ILE A 346 -3.88 7.48 0.90
C ILE A 346 -5.16 7.65 1.71
N TYR A 347 -6.30 7.69 1.03
CA TYR A 347 -7.62 7.85 1.65
C TYR A 347 -7.93 6.72 2.64
N ALA A 348 -7.60 5.47 2.29
CA ALA A 348 -7.76 4.32 3.18
C ALA A 348 -6.93 4.44 4.47
N ALA A 349 -5.75 5.05 4.41
CA ALA A 349 -4.92 5.27 5.59
C ALA A 349 -5.37 6.47 6.43
N GLU A 350 -6.00 7.49 5.81
CA GLU A 350 -6.44 8.71 6.49
C GLU A 350 -7.80 8.54 7.21
N ILE A 351 -8.72 7.72 6.67
CA ILE A 351 -10.10 7.63 7.18
C ILE A 351 -10.25 6.93 8.53
N TYR A 352 -9.31 6.04 8.88
CA TYR A 352 -9.38 5.27 10.12
C TYR A 352 -8.71 6.00 11.30
N PRO A 353 -9.32 5.93 12.51
CA PRO A 353 -8.73 6.53 13.70
C PRO A 353 -7.44 5.80 14.09
N THR A 354 -6.52 6.52 14.75
CA THR A 354 -5.14 6.03 14.97
C THR A 354 -5.06 4.68 15.68
N SER A 355 -6.03 4.36 16.53
CA SER A 355 -6.11 3.10 17.29
C SER A 355 -6.38 1.85 16.43
N VAL A 356 -7.11 1.97 15.32
CA VAL A 356 -7.45 0.85 14.42
C VAL A 356 -6.94 1.04 13.00
N ARG A 357 -6.23 2.15 12.72
CA ARG A 357 -5.78 2.53 11.38
C ARG A 357 -4.99 1.45 10.65
N SER A 358 -3.98 0.88 11.29
CA SER A 358 -3.14 -0.15 10.65
C SER A 358 -3.96 -1.39 10.30
N THR A 359 -4.88 -1.79 11.18
CA THR A 359 -5.74 -2.97 10.98
C THR A 359 -6.79 -2.69 9.90
N GLY A 360 -7.43 -1.53 9.93
CA GLY A 360 -8.44 -1.11 8.95
C GLY A 360 -7.87 -0.93 7.55
N ALA A 361 -6.77 -0.18 7.42
CA ALA A 361 -6.09 0.02 6.14
C ALA A 361 -5.52 -1.29 5.59
N GLY A 362 -4.97 -2.17 6.46
CA GLY A 362 -4.50 -3.50 6.07
C GLY A 362 -5.63 -4.41 5.56
N ALA A 363 -6.75 -4.46 6.29
CA ALA A 363 -7.92 -5.25 5.89
C ALA A 363 -8.54 -4.74 4.57
N ALA A 364 -8.62 -3.42 4.41
CA ALA A 364 -9.14 -2.81 3.19
C ALA A 364 -8.22 -3.10 1.98
N ASN A 365 -6.90 -3.06 2.17
CA ASN A 365 -5.93 -3.48 1.15
C ASN A 365 -6.03 -4.97 0.80
N ALA A 366 -6.23 -5.83 1.80
CA ALA A 366 -6.44 -7.26 1.57
C ALA A 366 -7.68 -7.51 0.69
N MET A 367 -8.78 -6.80 0.94
CA MET A 367 -9.97 -6.85 0.07
C MET A 367 -9.66 -6.36 -1.36
N GLY A 368 -8.83 -5.33 -1.51
CA GLY A 368 -8.30 -4.93 -2.82
C GLY A 368 -7.57 -6.07 -3.55
N ARG A 369 -6.70 -6.81 -2.85
CA ARG A 369 -6.00 -7.96 -3.43
C ARG A 369 -6.95 -9.06 -3.90
N ILE A 370 -8.07 -9.30 -3.20
CA ILE A 370 -9.12 -10.21 -3.67
C ILE A 370 -9.69 -9.73 -5.01
N GLY A 371 -9.93 -8.43 -5.18
CA GLY A 371 -10.35 -7.84 -6.47
C GLY A 371 -9.35 -8.11 -7.59
N GLY A 372 -8.05 -7.99 -7.31
CA GLY A 372 -6.99 -8.34 -8.24
C GLY A 372 -6.91 -9.84 -8.59
N MET A 373 -7.24 -10.73 -7.65
CA MET A 373 -7.29 -12.18 -7.90
C MET A 373 -8.51 -12.59 -8.74
N VAL A 374 -9.66 -11.95 -8.52
CA VAL A 374 -10.91 -12.22 -9.27
C VAL A 374 -10.81 -11.67 -10.70
N CYS A 375 -10.06 -10.59 -10.90
CA CYS A 375 -9.93 -9.93 -12.20
C CYS A 375 -9.52 -10.87 -13.36
N PRO A 376 -8.39 -11.61 -13.32
CA PRO A 376 -8.03 -12.53 -14.40
C PRO A 376 -9.11 -13.58 -14.67
N LEU A 377 -9.73 -14.13 -13.63
CA LEU A 377 -10.76 -15.17 -13.77
C LEU A 377 -12.00 -14.69 -14.52
N VAL A 378 -12.31 -13.40 -14.44
CA VAL A 378 -13.49 -12.83 -15.09
C VAL A 378 -13.12 -12.09 -16.38
N ALA A 379 -12.21 -11.12 -16.31
CA ALA A 379 -11.87 -10.25 -17.44
C ALA A 379 -11.14 -11.02 -18.55
N VAL A 380 -10.11 -11.81 -18.22
CA VAL A 380 -9.36 -12.59 -19.22
C VAL A 380 -10.23 -13.71 -19.79
N ALA A 381 -10.99 -14.41 -18.94
CA ALA A 381 -11.87 -15.49 -19.40
C ALA A 381 -12.97 -15.00 -20.36
N LEU A 382 -13.57 -13.83 -20.10
CA LEU A 382 -14.58 -13.25 -20.99
C LEU A 382 -13.98 -12.85 -22.35
N VAL A 383 -12.80 -12.24 -22.32
CA VAL A 383 -12.11 -11.81 -23.55
C VAL A 383 -11.65 -13.02 -24.37
N ALA A 384 -11.10 -14.05 -23.72
CA ALA A 384 -10.68 -15.29 -24.38
C ALA A 384 -11.83 -16.04 -25.08
N ASN A 385 -13.07 -15.90 -24.58
CA ASN A 385 -14.28 -16.45 -25.21
C ASN A 385 -14.92 -15.49 -26.23
N CYS A 386 -14.16 -14.52 -26.75
CA CYS A 386 -14.62 -13.50 -27.71
C CYS A 386 -15.78 -12.61 -27.22
N HIS A 387 -16.01 -12.51 -25.90
CA HIS A 387 -17.02 -11.64 -25.29
C HIS A 387 -16.42 -10.30 -24.81
N GLN A 388 -15.67 -9.62 -25.70
CA GLN A 388 -15.01 -8.33 -25.39
C GLN A 388 -15.98 -7.27 -24.85
N MET A 389 -17.15 -7.11 -25.50
CA MET A 389 -18.19 -6.18 -25.07
C MET A 389 -18.55 -6.36 -23.59
N THR A 390 -18.76 -7.62 -23.18
CA THR A 390 -19.13 -7.98 -21.81
C THR A 390 -18.02 -7.68 -20.82
N ALA A 391 -16.76 -7.96 -21.18
CA ALA A 391 -15.61 -7.68 -20.33
C ALA A 391 -15.44 -6.18 -20.06
N VAL A 392 -15.54 -5.35 -21.10
CA VAL A 392 -15.41 -3.89 -20.97
C VAL A 392 -16.59 -3.30 -20.20
N VAL A 393 -17.83 -3.73 -20.47
CA VAL A 393 -19.02 -3.27 -19.73
C VAL A 393 -18.92 -3.64 -18.26
N LEU A 394 -18.50 -4.87 -17.94
CA LEU A 394 -18.30 -5.30 -16.56
C LEU A 394 -17.26 -4.41 -15.85
N LEU A 395 -16.14 -4.12 -16.51
CA LEU A 395 -15.11 -3.23 -15.98
C LEU A 395 -15.66 -1.83 -15.68
N VAL A 396 -16.43 -1.24 -16.61
CA VAL A 396 -17.08 0.06 -16.39
C VAL A 396 -18.06 0.02 -15.22
N VAL A 397 -18.86 -1.06 -15.08
CA VAL A 397 -19.78 -1.23 -13.93
C VAL A 397 -19.01 -1.30 -12.61
N VAL A 398 -17.89 -2.00 -12.55
CA VAL A 398 -17.03 -2.07 -11.35
C VAL A 398 -16.45 -0.68 -11.00
N ILE A 399 -16.06 0.10 -12.01
CA ILE A 399 -15.57 1.47 -11.78
C ILE A 399 -16.70 2.39 -11.30
N VAL A 400 -17.90 2.32 -11.90
CA VAL A 400 -19.07 3.12 -11.49
C VAL A 400 -19.51 2.79 -10.07
N THR A 401 -19.53 1.51 -9.69
CA THR A 401 -19.82 1.10 -8.31
C THR A 401 -18.77 1.59 -7.32
N SER A 402 -17.50 1.68 -7.73
CA SER A 402 -16.43 2.29 -6.94
C SER A 402 -16.63 3.80 -6.76
N ILE A 403 -17.01 4.51 -7.82
CA ILE A 403 -17.38 5.94 -7.77
C ILE A 403 -18.54 6.17 -6.79
N LEU A 404 -19.60 5.36 -6.89
CA LEU A 404 -20.75 5.45 -5.99
C LEU A 404 -20.34 5.20 -4.54
N SER A 405 -19.48 4.21 -4.31
CA SER A 405 -18.97 3.88 -2.97
C SER A 405 -18.24 5.08 -2.35
N VAL A 406 -17.36 5.74 -3.11
CA VAL A 406 -16.66 6.96 -2.70
C VAL A 406 -17.63 8.10 -2.41
N MET A 407 -18.63 8.30 -3.28
CA MET A 407 -19.63 9.36 -3.12
C MET A 407 -20.49 9.20 -1.88
N LEU A 408 -20.78 7.96 -1.47
CA LEU A 408 -21.55 7.64 -0.27
C LEU A 408 -20.78 7.76 1.04
N ILE A 409 -19.44 7.87 1.00
CA ILE A 409 -18.64 8.12 2.19
C ILE A 409 -18.79 9.58 2.61
N PRO A 410 -19.20 9.88 3.86
CA PRO A 410 -19.57 11.22 4.27
C PRO A 410 -18.38 12.14 4.58
N PHE A 411 -17.16 11.60 4.67
CA PHE A 411 -15.98 12.32 5.15
C PHE A 411 -15.00 12.66 4.03
N GLU A 412 -14.53 13.91 3.99
CA GLU A 412 -13.37 14.33 3.20
C GLU A 412 -12.18 14.49 4.14
N THR A 413 -11.03 13.89 3.79
CA THR A 413 -9.86 13.86 4.66
C THR A 413 -8.90 15.03 4.43
N LYS A 414 -9.17 15.88 3.43
CA LYS A 414 -8.35 17.05 3.11
C LYS A 414 -8.24 18.00 4.32
N GLY A 415 -7.02 18.15 4.84
CA GLY A 415 -6.68 19.14 5.88
C GLY A 415 -7.16 18.81 7.29
N GLN A 416 -7.69 17.61 7.54
CA GLN A 416 -8.12 17.20 8.87
C GLN A 416 -6.97 16.59 9.68
N GLU A 417 -6.91 16.94 10.97
CA GLU A 417 -6.02 16.24 11.90
C GLU A 417 -6.49 14.80 12.13
N LEU A 418 -5.54 13.91 12.38
CA LEU A 418 -5.81 12.48 12.55
C LEU A 418 -6.56 12.24 13.87
N SER A 419 -7.79 11.73 13.78
CA SER A 419 -8.60 11.44 14.97
C SER A 419 -7.97 10.34 15.84
N ASP A 420 -7.73 10.66 17.11
CA ASP A 420 -7.09 9.75 18.08
C ASP A 420 -8.08 8.80 18.79
N THR A 421 -9.37 9.12 18.77
CA THR A 421 -10.43 8.37 19.45
C THR A 421 -11.56 8.01 18.48
N VAL A 422 -12.34 6.97 18.84
CA VAL A 422 -13.51 6.48 18.07
C VAL A 422 -14.78 7.29 18.42
N ASP A 423 -14.65 8.35 19.21
CA ASP A 423 -15.74 9.24 19.59
C ASP A 423 -15.81 10.39 18.62
N PHE A 424 -16.49 10.14 17.50
CA PHE A 424 -17.05 11.20 16.67
C PHE A 424 -18.35 11.63 17.34
N THR A 425 -18.32 12.75 18.06
CA THR A 425 -19.53 13.48 18.41
C THR A 425 -20.14 13.98 17.11
N SER A 426 -21.35 13.50 16.83
CA SER A 426 -22.24 14.05 15.82
C SER A 426 -22.64 15.46 16.23
N ASP A 427 -22.24 16.45 15.44
CA ASP A 427 -23.02 17.68 15.27
C ASP A 427 -23.56 17.71 13.84
#